data_AF-A0A923LLV2-F1
#
_entry.id   AF-A0A923LLV2-F1
#
_cell.length_a   1.000
_cell.length_b   1.000
_cell.length_c   1.000
_cell.angle_alpha   90.00
_cell.angle_beta   90.00
_cell.angle_gamma   90.00
#
_symmetry.space_group_name_H-M   'P 1'
#
loop_
_entity.id
_entity.type
_entity.pdbx_description
1 polymer ?
#
loop_
_entity_poly.entity_id
_entity_poly.type
_entity_poly.pdbx_seq_one_letter_code
_entity_poly.pdbx_strand_id
1 'polypeptide(L)'
;MSRCLTILEVSQKQNYIFSSKKVKNNIVNSAVIAYVLGSDYIAEVLAKTTYADDKNMVYSGGGHVVLEFPDENTAKEMVSKITRTIYRDFDGLVVFAKSQVFDDDTSMRDCLKKLTEALERKKSIRSAVFHQGSYGVEKIDSDTLDVIAEDSVSDAKKKIEESEYNSTAKEFTPVGYQPVYKFEELGGSKGESNFIAVVHIDGNGMGKRVEELYDLLKKSDTRQSWNDMKHSIREFSESIDKDFKTAYKEMAKEIAQQLKEADLDKKLDLKEKKFPVRRIITAGDDICFVTEGRIGIECARIYIEKLTAAERKNSVDHKGYSACAGVAIVHQKYPFYKAYELAEMLCSNAKKYGAQISPADNGRSVSAIDWHIEFGELKDTLEEIRRSYATVDHNRLELRPYIIKASEEILNDRKFAAKKYENFKKIIKRIQKNGSTYGNGKIKGLRAALKQGEKATSNYLIFNRMEDILIENRLDADRVTDEDLLKLFTGKPVKGEAFITQMDGKKHSLLYDSIELMDSYLALEEGVARED
;
A
#
# COMPACT_ATOMS: atom_id res chain seq x y z
N MET A 1 -4.13 43.06 5.77
CA MET A 1 -5.14 42.53 4.83
C MET A 1 -5.62 41.21 5.41
N SER A 2 -6.71 40.65 4.91
CA SER A 2 -7.18 39.31 5.30
C SER A 2 -7.01 38.40 4.10
N ARG A 3 -6.68 37.12 4.32
CA ARG A 3 -6.57 36.13 3.25
C ARG A 3 -7.56 35.00 3.46
N CYS A 4 -8.15 34.50 2.40
CA CYS A 4 -9.08 33.37 2.46
C CYS A 4 -8.39 32.10 1.95
N LEU A 5 -8.21 31.13 2.83
CA LEU A 5 -7.75 29.80 2.42
C LEU A 5 -8.92 28.87 2.18
N THR A 6 -8.78 28.04 1.17
CA THR A 6 -9.76 27.02 0.78
C THR A 6 -9.05 25.69 0.67
N ILE A 7 -9.56 24.69 1.38
CA ILE A 7 -9.16 23.30 1.19
C ILE A 7 -10.25 22.56 0.42
N LEU A 8 -9.88 21.79 -0.60
CA LEU A 8 -10.74 20.84 -1.28
C LEU A 8 -10.17 19.43 -1.10
N GLU A 9 -11.02 18.47 -0.78
CA GLU A 9 -10.65 17.06 -0.63
C GLU A 9 -11.72 16.17 -1.27
N VAL A 10 -11.26 15.18 -2.04
CA VAL A 10 -12.15 14.10 -2.49
C VAL A 10 -12.43 13.20 -1.30
N SER A 11 -13.70 13.04 -0.95
CA SER A 11 -14.13 12.12 0.09
C SER A 11 -14.47 10.76 -0.49
N GLN A 12 -14.37 9.72 0.32
CA GLN A 12 -14.65 8.33 -0.07
C GLN A 12 -13.92 7.94 -1.37
N LYS A 13 -12.64 8.36 -1.49
CA LYS A 13 -11.78 8.05 -2.65
C LYS A 13 -11.86 6.56 -3.01
N GLN A 14 -11.83 5.72 -1.99
CA GLN A 14 -11.92 4.27 -2.08
C GLN A 14 -13.22 3.82 -2.76
N ASN A 15 -14.38 4.30 -2.30
CA ASN A 15 -15.68 3.95 -2.90
C ASN A 15 -15.75 4.36 -4.37
N TYR A 16 -15.22 5.54 -4.71
CA TYR A 16 -15.20 5.99 -6.10
C TYR A 16 -14.25 5.15 -6.97
N ILE A 17 -13.01 4.94 -6.52
CA ILE A 17 -11.98 4.17 -7.25
C ILE A 17 -12.47 2.73 -7.49
N PHE A 18 -13.05 2.09 -6.47
CA PHE A 18 -13.40 0.66 -6.51
C PHE A 18 -14.89 0.39 -6.74
N SER A 19 -15.64 1.39 -7.17
CA SER A 19 -17.06 1.26 -7.58
C SER A 19 -17.26 0.25 -8.70
N SER A 20 -16.23 -0.04 -9.50
CA SER A 20 -16.29 -0.96 -10.63
C SER A 20 -15.59 -2.29 -10.35
N LYS A 21 -16.15 -3.37 -10.90
CA LYS A 21 -15.53 -4.71 -10.90
C LYS A 21 -14.37 -4.82 -11.90
N LYS A 22 -14.26 -3.90 -12.86
CA LYS A 22 -13.22 -3.88 -13.89
C LYS A 22 -12.02 -3.03 -13.46
N VAL A 23 -10.83 -3.64 -13.46
CA VAL A 23 -9.53 -2.97 -13.21
C VAL A 23 -9.34 -1.72 -14.05
N LYS A 24 -9.65 -1.86 -15.35
CA LYS A 24 -9.63 -0.78 -16.33
C LYS A 24 -10.27 0.50 -15.79
N ASN A 25 -11.51 0.40 -15.30
CA ASN A 25 -12.26 1.52 -14.75
C ASN A 25 -11.68 2.01 -13.42
N ASN A 26 -11.19 1.11 -12.56
CA ASN A 26 -10.65 1.50 -11.26
C ASN A 26 -9.38 2.35 -11.42
N ILE A 27 -8.54 2.02 -12.40
CA ILE A 27 -7.38 2.83 -12.77
C ILE A 27 -7.83 4.21 -13.26
N VAL A 28 -8.84 4.27 -14.13
CA VAL A 28 -9.36 5.55 -14.65
C VAL A 28 -9.96 6.39 -13.53
N ASN A 29 -10.73 5.78 -12.62
CA ASN A 29 -11.31 6.48 -11.48
C ASN A 29 -10.22 7.02 -10.54
N SER A 30 -9.12 6.28 -10.33
CA SER A 30 -7.94 6.77 -9.61
C SER A 30 -7.25 7.94 -10.34
N ALA A 31 -7.07 7.83 -11.66
CA ALA A 31 -6.53 8.91 -12.48
C ALA A 31 -7.44 10.16 -12.47
N VAL A 32 -8.76 9.99 -12.43
CA VAL A 32 -9.73 11.08 -12.26
C VAL A 32 -9.50 11.81 -10.96
N ILE A 33 -9.34 11.11 -9.81
CA ILE A 33 -9.08 11.75 -8.52
C ILE A 33 -7.78 12.57 -8.54
N ALA A 34 -6.72 12.02 -9.15
CA ALA A 34 -5.46 12.74 -9.27
C ALA A 34 -5.60 13.97 -10.18
N TYR A 35 -6.36 13.86 -11.28
CA TYR A 35 -6.55 14.93 -12.24
C TYR A 35 -7.39 16.08 -11.68
N VAL A 36 -8.54 15.80 -11.05
CA VAL A 36 -9.47 16.84 -10.55
C VAL A 36 -8.90 17.70 -9.42
N LEU A 37 -7.89 17.22 -8.72
CA LEU A 37 -7.16 17.96 -7.68
C LEU A 37 -5.82 18.53 -8.18
N GLY A 38 -5.46 18.26 -9.44
CA GLY A 38 -4.24 18.75 -10.06
C GLY A 38 -4.32 20.22 -10.46
N SER A 39 -3.14 20.85 -10.58
CA SER A 39 -2.99 22.23 -11.04
C SER A 39 -3.65 22.46 -12.41
N ASP A 40 -3.45 21.51 -13.33
CA ASP A 40 -3.87 21.65 -14.73
C ASP A 40 -5.40 21.71 -14.84
N TYR A 41 -6.12 20.85 -14.12
CA TYR A 41 -7.58 20.86 -14.11
C TYR A 41 -8.14 22.12 -13.46
N ILE A 42 -7.59 22.54 -12.32
CA ILE A 42 -8.05 23.75 -11.64
C ILE A 42 -7.81 24.97 -12.52
N ALA A 43 -6.65 25.06 -13.18
CA ALA A 43 -6.34 26.10 -14.14
C ALA A 43 -7.29 26.08 -15.35
N GLU A 44 -7.63 24.91 -15.89
CA GLU A 44 -8.58 24.75 -16.99
C GLU A 44 -9.99 25.23 -16.61
N VAL A 45 -10.52 24.77 -15.47
CA VAL A 45 -11.85 25.13 -14.98
C VAL A 45 -11.95 26.63 -14.65
N LEU A 46 -10.86 27.20 -14.12
CA LEU A 46 -10.80 28.60 -13.70
C LEU A 46 -10.16 29.54 -14.73
N ALA A 47 -9.90 29.07 -15.96
CA ALA A 47 -9.17 29.84 -16.99
C ALA A 47 -9.80 31.22 -17.31
N LYS A 48 -11.12 31.36 -17.14
CA LYS A 48 -11.87 32.62 -17.37
C LYS A 48 -12.06 33.46 -16.11
N THR A 49 -11.22 33.26 -15.11
CA THR A 49 -11.32 33.94 -13.81
C THR A 49 -10.00 34.62 -13.45
N THR A 50 -9.91 35.21 -12.27
CA THR A 50 -8.67 35.82 -11.75
C THR A 50 -7.66 34.81 -11.21
N TYR A 51 -7.91 33.51 -11.37
CA TYR A 51 -7.03 32.44 -10.90
C TYR A 51 -5.71 32.42 -11.67
N ALA A 52 -4.60 32.30 -10.93
CA ALA A 52 -3.28 31.98 -11.47
C ALA A 52 -2.59 31.01 -10.51
N ASP A 53 -2.01 29.92 -11.04
CA ASP A 53 -1.45 28.83 -10.22
C ASP A 53 -0.35 29.33 -9.27
N ASP A 54 0.56 30.18 -9.76
CA ASP A 54 1.64 30.81 -9.00
C ASP A 54 1.15 31.65 -7.81
N LYS A 55 -0.04 32.23 -7.92
CA LYS A 55 -0.62 33.10 -6.89
C LYS A 55 -1.50 32.33 -5.93
N ASN A 56 -2.38 31.49 -6.47
CA ASN A 56 -3.51 30.92 -5.76
C ASN A 56 -3.26 29.48 -5.28
N MET A 57 -2.36 28.71 -5.88
CA MET A 57 -2.08 27.35 -5.41
C MET A 57 -1.11 27.39 -4.23
N VAL A 58 -1.50 26.79 -3.10
CA VAL A 58 -0.60 26.58 -1.95
C VAL A 58 0.11 25.25 -2.12
N TYR A 59 -0.65 24.16 -2.25
CA TYR A 59 -0.14 22.83 -2.58
C TYR A 59 -1.27 21.90 -3.04
N SER A 60 -0.89 20.85 -3.76
CA SER A 60 -1.75 19.72 -4.11
C SER A 60 -1.01 18.41 -3.79
N GLY A 61 -1.65 17.49 -3.06
CA GLY A 61 -1.03 16.24 -2.64
C GLY A 61 -1.93 15.40 -1.73
N GLY A 62 -1.72 14.08 -1.69
CA GLY A 62 -2.48 13.18 -0.80
C GLY A 62 -4.01 13.22 -1.02
N GLY A 63 -4.44 13.61 -2.22
CA GLY A 63 -5.85 13.78 -2.59
C GLY A 63 -6.59 14.89 -1.85
N HIS A 64 -5.90 15.97 -1.47
CA HIS A 64 -6.48 17.28 -1.18
C HIS A 64 -5.65 18.39 -1.83
N VAL A 65 -6.25 19.56 -1.98
CA VAL A 65 -5.63 20.76 -2.54
C VAL A 65 -5.97 21.96 -1.68
N VAL A 66 -5.00 22.83 -1.45
CA VAL A 66 -5.19 24.08 -0.73
C VAL A 66 -4.95 25.27 -1.66
N LEU A 67 -5.94 26.15 -1.72
CA LEU A 67 -5.97 27.36 -2.54
C LEU A 67 -6.04 28.60 -1.65
N GLU A 68 -5.45 29.69 -2.12
CA GLU A 68 -5.45 31.01 -1.50
C GLU A 68 -6.21 32.01 -2.37
N PHE A 69 -7.12 32.78 -1.78
CA PHE A 69 -7.92 33.81 -2.43
C PHE A 69 -7.93 35.11 -1.60
N PRO A 70 -8.17 36.27 -2.23
CA PRO A 70 -8.15 37.56 -1.55
C PRO A 70 -9.28 37.71 -0.51
N ASP A 71 -10.45 37.15 -0.77
CA ASP A 71 -11.64 37.30 0.07
C ASP A 71 -12.58 36.08 -0.02
N GLU A 72 -13.53 36.01 0.91
CA GLU A 72 -14.48 34.90 1.02
C GLU A 72 -15.44 34.80 -0.17
N ASN A 73 -15.83 35.92 -0.80
CA ASN A 73 -16.74 35.92 -1.94
C ASN A 73 -16.05 35.35 -3.18
N THR A 74 -14.82 35.79 -3.44
CA THR A 74 -13.98 35.22 -4.50
C THR A 74 -13.78 33.73 -4.27
N ALA A 75 -13.44 33.32 -3.04
CA ALA A 75 -13.28 31.90 -2.72
C ALA A 75 -14.56 31.08 -2.99
N LYS A 76 -15.74 31.59 -2.58
CA LYS A 76 -17.02 30.92 -2.83
C LYS A 76 -17.33 30.79 -4.31
N GLU A 77 -17.09 31.83 -5.11
CA GLU A 77 -17.32 31.80 -6.56
C GLU A 77 -16.44 30.74 -7.24
N MET A 78 -15.14 30.74 -6.93
CA MET A 78 -14.17 29.80 -7.49
C MET A 78 -14.48 28.36 -7.09
N VAL A 79 -14.75 28.11 -5.80
CA VAL A 79 -15.13 26.79 -5.29
C VAL A 79 -16.43 26.30 -5.91
N SER A 80 -17.42 27.19 -6.10
CA SER A 80 -18.68 26.82 -6.74
C SER A 80 -18.46 26.40 -8.20
N LYS A 81 -17.59 27.10 -8.94
CA LYS A 81 -17.22 26.72 -10.32
C LYS A 81 -16.50 25.37 -10.37
N ILE A 82 -15.51 25.16 -9.50
CA ILE A 82 -14.76 23.89 -9.41
C ILE A 82 -15.72 22.74 -9.11
N THR A 83 -16.43 22.82 -7.98
CA THR A 83 -17.30 21.72 -7.52
C THR A 83 -18.42 21.42 -8.50
N ARG A 84 -19.06 22.45 -9.09
CA ARG A 84 -20.12 22.25 -10.10
C ARG A 84 -19.58 21.56 -11.36
N THR A 85 -18.37 21.89 -11.78
CA THR A 85 -17.75 21.27 -12.96
C THR A 85 -17.38 19.82 -12.66
N ILE A 86 -16.82 19.54 -11.47
CA ILE A 86 -16.53 18.18 -11.03
C ILE A 86 -17.79 17.31 -10.99
N TYR A 87 -18.87 17.78 -10.36
CA TYR A 87 -20.11 17.01 -10.26
C TYR A 87 -20.80 16.79 -11.61
N ARG A 88 -20.60 17.69 -12.57
CA ARG A 88 -21.12 17.53 -13.94
C ARG A 88 -20.29 16.52 -14.74
N ASP A 89 -18.97 16.58 -14.61
CA ASP A 89 -18.07 15.83 -15.46
C ASP A 89 -17.73 14.44 -14.87
N PHE A 90 -17.86 14.24 -13.56
CA PHE A 90 -17.51 12.99 -12.87
C PHE A 90 -18.61 12.55 -11.91
N ASP A 91 -19.58 11.80 -12.45
CA ASP A 91 -20.70 11.27 -11.68
C ASP A 91 -20.23 10.34 -10.54
N GLY A 92 -20.88 10.43 -9.38
CA GLY A 92 -20.53 9.70 -8.16
C GLY A 92 -19.31 10.20 -7.39
N LEU A 93 -18.54 11.16 -7.90
CA LEU A 93 -17.39 11.73 -7.20
C LEU A 93 -17.84 12.77 -6.17
N VAL A 94 -17.46 12.60 -4.89
CA VAL A 94 -17.83 13.53 -3.81
C VAL A 94 -16.64 14.39 -3.40
N VAL A 95 -16.78 15.71 -3.49
CA VAL A 95 -15.75 16.68 -3.10
C VAL A 95 -16.24 17.59 -1.99
N PHE A 96 -15.48 17.63 -0.90
CA PHE A 96 -15.71 18.57 0.20
C PHE A 96 -14.79 19.76 0.04
N ALA A 97 -15.36 20.96 0.11
CA ALA A 97 -14.60 22.19 0.14
C ALA A 97 -14.90 22.97 1.43
N LYS A 98 -13.89 23.58 2.03
CA LYS A 98 -14.04 24.49 3.16
C LYS A 98 -13.15 25.72 2.96
N SER A 99 -13.76 26.88 3.07
CA SER A 99 -13.07 28.18 3.05
C SER A 99 -13.12 28.83 4.43
N GLN A 100 -12.02 29.48 4.82
CA GLN A 100 -11.89 30.28 6.04
C GLN A 100 -11.01 31.51 5.78
N VAL A 101 -11.42 32.63 6.36
CA VAL A 101 -10.66 33.88 6.36
C VAL A 101 -9.71 33.88 7.55
N PHE A 102 -8.46 34.24 7.31
CA PHE A 102 -7.41 34.36 8.31
C PHE A 102 -6.81 35.76 8.27
N ASP A 103 -6.46 36.25 9.46
CA ASP A 103 -5.71 37.49 9.62
C ASP A 103 -4.25 37.27 9.19
N ASP A 104 -3.61 38.30 8.64
CA ASP A 104 -2.22 38.24 8.15
C ASP A 104 -1.20 37.82 9.22
N ASP A 105 -1.49 38.08 10.50
CA ASP A 105 -0.63 37.72 11.63
C ASP A 105 -0.71 36.24 12.02
N THR A 106 -1.66 35.49 11.45
CA THR A 106 -1.82 34.06 11.75
C THR A 106 -0.75 33.25 11.00
N SER A 107 0.00 32.41 11.72
CA SER A 107 1.02 31.58 11.09
C SER A 107 0.39 30.57 10.11
N MET A 108 1.08 30.28 8.99
CA MET A 108 0.58 29.33 7.98
C MET A 108 0.21 27.98 8.59
N ARG A 109 0.99 27.50 9.58
CA ARG A 109 0.70 26.29 10.35
C ARG A 109 -0.68 26.33 11.00
N ASP A 110 -0.98 27.42 11.70
CA ASP A 110 -2.25 27.57 12.41
C ASP A 110 -3.41 27.75 11.44
N CYS A 111 -3.18 28.45 10.32
CA CYS A 111 -4.17 28.56 9.24
C CYS A 111 -4.53 27.19 8.67
N LEU A 112 -3.53 26.39 8.27
CA LEU A 112 -3.75 25.06 7.69
C LEU A 112 -4.35 24.10 8.72
N LYS A 113 -3.87 24.09 9.97
CA LYS A 113 -4.43 23.24 11.03
C LYS A 113 -5.91 23.54 11.27
N LYS A 114 -6.27 24.82 11.46
CA LYS A 114 -7.67 25.24 11.65
C LYS A 114 -8.54 24.94 10.43
N LEU A 115 -7.98 25.09 9.22
CA LEU A 115 -8.66 24.79 7.96
C LEU A 115 -8.96 23.29 7.85
N THR A 116 -7.99 22.42 8.17
CA THR A 116 -8.15 20.96 8.19
C THR A 116 -9.16 20.53 9.26
N GLU A 117 -9.07 21.04 10.48
CA GLU A 117 -10.05 20.78 11.55
C GLU A 117 -11.48 21.17 11.12
N ALA A 118 -11.62 22.30 10.42
CA ALA A 118 -12.90 22.78 9.91
C ALA A 118 -13.44 21.90 8.76
N LEU A 119 -12.57 21.37 7.91
CA LEU A 119 -12.93 20.40 6.87
C LEU A 119 -13.39 19.08 7.50
N GLU A 120 -12.65 18.54 8.47
CA GLU A 120 -12.99 17.29 9.17
C GLU A 120 -14.32 17.41 9.91
N ARG A 121 -14.58 18.54 10.59
CA ARG A 121 -15.88 18.81 11.20
C ARG A 121 -17.00 18.81 10.15
N LYS A 122 -16.77 19.38 8.97
CA LYS A 122 -17.75 19.37 7.87
C LYS A 122 -17.98 17.95 7.33
N LYS A 123 -16.93 17.13 7.20
CA LYS A 123 -17.02 15.72 6.79
C LYS A 123 -17.81 14.88 7.78
N SER A 124 -17.62 15.11 9.09
CA SER A 124 -18.36 14.41 10.15
C SER A 124 -19.86 14.71 10.14
N ILE A 125 -20.25 15.98 9.93
CA ILE A 125 -21.65 16.40 9.95
C ILE A 125 -22.40 15.96 8.67
N ARG A 126 -21.69 15.74 7.55
CA ARG A 126 -22.24 15.37 6.22
C ARG A 126 -23.39 16.26 5.69
N SER A 127 -23.65 17.42 6.30
CA SER A 127 -24.80 18.29 5.99
C SER A 127 -24.86 18.82 4.55
N ALA A 128 -23.82 18.62 3.73
CA ALA A 128 -23.72 19.16 2.37
C ALA A 128 -23.42 18.10 1.30
N VAL A 129 -23.74 16.82 1.53
CA VAL A 129 -23.67 15.80 0.47
C VAL A 129 -24.99 15.82 -0.29
N PHE A 130 -24.99 16.44 -1.47
CA PHE A 130 -26.11 16.38 -2.40
C PHE A 130 -26.07 15.03 -3.10
N HIS A 131 -27.14 14.24 -2.94
CA HIS A 131 -27.34 13.03 -3.75
C HIS A 131 -28.46 13.33 -4.72
N GLN A 132 -28.14 13.35 -6.00
CA GLN A 132 -29.15 13.41 -7.04
C GLN A 132 -29.88 12.07 -7.08
N GLY A 133 -31.21 12.09 -6.94
CA GLY A 133 -32.03 10.90 -7.14
C GLY A 133 -32.15 10.54 -8.62
N SER A 134 -32.69 9.35 -8.91
CA SER A 134 -33.03 8.96 -10.28
C SER A 134 -34.15 9.81 -10.85
N TYR A 135 -34.00 10.23 -12.11
CA TYR A 135 -35.02 10.88 -12.92
C TYR A 135 -35.98 9.87 -13.59
N GLY A 136 -35.71 8.56 -13.49
CA GLY A 136 -36.52 7.48 -14.06
C GLY A 136 -36.28 7.23 -15.55
N VAL A 137 -35.24 7.84 -16.13
CA VAL A 137 -34.84 7.71 -17.54
C VAL A 137 -33.45 7.09 -17.70
N GLU A 138 -32.78 6.82 -16.59
CA GLU A 138 -31.47 6.21 -16.54
C GLU A 138 -31.52 4.70 -16.83
N LYS A 139 -30.38 4.16 -17.25
CA LYS A 139 -30.13 2.73 -17.40
C LYS A 139 -29.71 2.13 -16.05
N ILE A 140 -30.02 0.86 -15.84
CA ILE A 140 -29.42 0.07 -14.76
C ILE A 140 -28.10 -0.53 -15.26
N ASP A 141 -27.00 -0.26 -14.58
CA ASP A 141 -25.71 -0.88 -14.85
C ASP A 141 -25.80 -2.39 -14.59
N SER A 142 -25.40 -3.22 -15.55
CA SER A 142 -25.51 -4.67 -15.42
C SER A 142 -24.51 -5.27 -14.43
N ASP A 143 -23.41 -4.57 -14.14
CA ASP A 143 -22.34 -5.03 -13.28
C ASP A 143 -22.57 -4.61 -11.82
N THR A 144 -23.02 -3.38 -11.57
CA THR A 144 -23.25 -2.85 -10.21
C THR A 144 -24.72 -2.80 -9.79
N LEU A 145 -25.66 -2.87 -10.73
CA LEU A 145 -27.11 -2.65 -10.53
C LEU A 145 -27.45 -1.21 -10.12
N ASP A 146 -26.51 -0.29 -10.23
CA ASP A 146 -26.74 1.12 -9.96
C ASP A 146 -27.41 1.80 -11.14
N VAL A 147 -28.07 2.93 -10.85
CA VAL A 147 -28.73 3.77 -11.83
C VAL A 147 -27.68 4.67 -12.49
N ILE A 148 -27.51 4.58 -13.81
CA ILE A 148 -26.52 5.33 -14.60
C ILE A 148 -27.16 6.04 -15.79
N ALA A 149 -26.71 7.25 -16.12
CA ALA A 149 -27.18 7.96 -17.32
C ALA A 149 -26.84 7.19 -18.61
N GLU A 150 -27.66 7.31 -19.66
CA GLU A 150 -27.49 6.55 -20.93
C GLU A 150 -26.17 6.93 -21.66
N ASP A 151 -25.76 8.19 -21.60
CA ASP A 151 -24.44 8.70 -22.03
C ASP A 151 -23.50 8.87 -20.82
N SER A 152 -23.18 7.75 -20.15
CA SER A 152 -22.61 7.73 -18.79
C SER A 152 -21.17 8.26 -18.63
N VAL A 153 -20.45 8.58 -19.71
CA VAL A 153 -19.02 8.93 -19.64
C VAL A 153 -18.78 10.29 -20.27
N SER A 154 -18.46 11.28 -19.43
CA SER A 154 -18.10 12.63 -19.87
C SER A 154 -16.89 12.61 -20.79
N ASP A 155 -16.80 13.59 -21.69
CA ASP A 155 -15.62 13.74 -22.56
C ASP A 155 -14.33 14.00 -21.75
N ALA A 156 -14.45 14.62 -20.57
CA ALA A 156 -13.34 14.77 -19.63
C ALA A 156 -12.83 13.39 -19.15
N LYS A 157 -13.73 12.49 -18.75
CA LYS A 157 -13.37 11.13 -18.33
C LYS A 157 -12.79 10.30 -19.48
N LYS A 158 -13.29 10.45 -20.71
CA LYS A 158 -12.72 9.82 -21.91
C LYS A 158 -11.29 10.29 -22.20
N LYS A 159 -11.02 11.60 -22.11
CA LYS A 159 -9.66 12.15 -22.29
C LYS A 159 -8.67 11.58 -21.26
N ILE A 160 -9.10 11.46 -20.01
CA ILE A 160 -8.27 10.86 -18.94
C ILE A 160 -8.02 9.39 -19.23
N GLU A 161 -9.05 8.66 -19.66
CA GLU A 161 -8.93 7.25 -20.07
C GLU A 161 -7.91 7.07 -21.21
N GLU A 162 -8.01 7.88 -22.26
CA GLU A 162 -7.09 7.86 -23.40
C GLU A 162 -5.65 8.20 -22.99
N SER A 163 -5.47 9.25 -22.18
CA SER A 163 -4.15 9.64 -21.65
C SER A 163 -3.52 8.52 -20.82
N GLU A 164 -4.30 7.93 -19.91
CA GLU A 164 -3.85 6.85 -19.05
C GLU A 164 -3.36 5.64 -19.85
N TYR A 165 -4.10 5.21 -20.89
CA TYR A 165 -3.71 4.01 -21.65
C TYR A 165 -2.68 4.25 -22.74
N ASN A 166 -2.64 5.46 -23.32
CA ASN A 166 -1.70 5.76 -24.40
C ASN A 166 -0.33 6.20 -23.89
N SER A 167 -0.29 6.84 -22.72
CA SER A 167 0.90 7.46 -22.13
C SER A 167 1.24 6.86 -20.76
N THR A 168 0.45 7.16 -19.73
CA THR A 168 0.87 6.96 -18.33
C THR A 168 1.03 5.48 -17.99
N ALA A 169 0.20 4.58 -18.52
CA ALA A 169 0.35 3.15 -18.30
C ALA A 169 1.69 2.61 -18.82
N LYS A 170 2.18 3.14 -19.95
CA LYS A 170 3.45 2.74 -20.55
C LYS A 170 4.64 3.27 -19.75
N GLU A 171 4.54 4.47 -19.19
CA GLU A 171 5.60 5.07 -18.37
C GLU A 171 5.93 4.22 -17.12
N PHE A 172 4.91 3.59 -16.53
CA PHE A 172 5.04 2.73 -15.35
C PHE A 172 5.19 1.24 -15.70
N THR A 173 5.22 0.89 -16.98
CA THR A 173 5.44 -0.49 -17.44
C THR A 173 6.85 -0.61 -18.01
N PRO A 174 7.66 -1.59 -17.57
CA PRO A 174 9.01 -1.77 -18.09
C PRO A 174 9.05 -2.00 -19.61
N VAL A 175 10.12 -1.50 -20.24
CA VAL A 175 10.32 -1.61 -21.69
C VAL A 175 10.31 -3.07 -22.14
N GLY A 176 9.54 -3.36 -23.20
CA GLY A 176 9.37 -4.70 -23.75
C GLY A 176 8.20 -5.48 -23.16
N TYR A 177 7.47 -4.90 -22.20
CA TYR A 177 6.23 -5.46 -21.66
C TYR A 177 5.03 -4.57 -21.96
N GLN A 178 3.83 -5.16 -21.87
CA GLN A 178 2.56 -4.48 -22.06
C GLN A 178 1.80 -4.34 -20.73
N PRO A 179 1.13 -3.20 -20.49
CA PRO A 179 0.26 -3.05 -19.33
C PRO A 179 -0.95 -3.99 -19.43
N VAL A 180 -1.44 -4.37 -18.26
CA VAL A 180 -2.59 -5.25 -18.07
C VAL A 180 -3.85 -4.44 -17.74
N TYR A 181 -4.98 -4.83 -18.32
CA TYR A 181 -6.28 -4.17 -18.09
C TYR A 181 -7.36 -5.09 -17.50
N LYS A 182 -7.06 -6.39 -17.41
CA LYS A 182 -7.91 -7.42 -16.81
C LYS A 182 -7.10 -8.27 -15.85
N PHE A 183 -7.68 -8.70 -14.73
CA PHE A 183 -6.94 -9.51 -13.75
C PHE A 183 -6.41 -10.82 -14.35
N GLU A 184 -7.15 -11.42 -15.28
CA GLU A 184 -6.79 -12.66 -15.97
C GLU A 184 -5.52 -12.53 -16.84
N GLU A 185 -5.06 -11.32 -17.13
CA GLU A 185 -3.87 -11.05 -17.94
C GLU A 185 -2.60 -10.86 -17.08
N LEU A 186 -2.71 -10.82 -15.74
CA LEU A 186 -1.55 -10.68 -14.84
C LEU A 186 -0.65 -11.93 -14.84
N GLY A 187 -1.16 -13.07 -15.31
CA GLY A 187 -0.48 -14.36 -15.30
C GLY A 187 -1.30 -15.43 -14.58
N GLY A 188 -0.76 -16.64 -14.56
CA GLY A 188 -1.38 -17.82 -13.97
C GLY A 188 -2.12 -18.68 -14.98
N SER A 189 -2.20 -19.98 -14.68
CA SER A 189 -2.89 -20.98 -15.48
C SER A 189 -4.29 -21.25 -14.91
N LYS A 190 -5.28 -21.39 -15.81
CA LYS A 190 -6.67 -21.75 -15.44
C LYS A 190 -6.66 -23.08 -14.67
N GLY A 191 -6.90 -23.01 -13.37
CA GLY A 191 -7.05 -24.18 -12.49
C GLY A 191 -5.90 -24.42 -11.52
N GLU A 192 -4.77 -23.72 -11.67
CA GLU A 192 -3.62 -23.87 -10.75
C GLU A 192 -3.21 -22.55 -10.07
N SER A 193 -3.23 -21.41 -10.78
CA SER A 193 -2.97 -20.08 -10.19
C SER A 193 -3.95 -19.05 -10.73
N ASN A 194 -5.06 -18.83 -10.02
CA ASN A 194 -6.08 -17.84 -10.35
C ASN A 194 -6.16 -16.71 -9.29
N PHE A 195 -5.07 -16.49 -8.56
CA PHE A 195 -5.02 -15.50 -7.49
C PHE A 195 -4.30 -14.24 -7.96
N ILE A 196 -4.80 -13.11 -7.50
CA ILE A 196 -4.14 -11.81 -7.58
C ILE A 196 -3.72 -11.40 -6.17
N ALA A 197 -2.71 -10.54 -6.08
CA ALA A 197 -2.39 -9.87 -4.84
C ALA A 197 -2.68 -8.38 -4.97
N VAL A 198 -3.53 -7.85 -4.09
CA VAL A 198 -3.76 -6.42 -3.94
C VAL A 198 -2.81 -5.92 -2.87
N VAL A 199 -1.92 -5.02 -3.28
CA VAL A 199 -0.90 -4.44 -2.40
C VAL A 199 -1.26 -2.99 -2.16
N HIS A 200 -1.35 -2.63 -0.89
CA HIS A 200 -1.47 -1.24 -0.45
C HIS A 200 -0.28 -0.90 0.44
N ILE A 201 0.37 0.23 0.15
CA ILE A 201 1.56 0.73 0.81
C ILE A 201 1.32 2.18 1.18
N ASP A 202 1.65 2.53 2.42
CA ASP A 202 1.43 3.87 2.94
C ASP A 202 2.66 4.34 3.74
N GLY A 203 3.07 5.58 3.45
CA GLY A 203 4.20 6.26 4.08
C GLY A 203 3.98 6.60 5.57
N ASN A 204 4.93 6.21 6.42
CA ASN A 204 4.79 6.41 7.85
C ASN A 204 5.11 7.86 8.28
N GLY A 205 4.15 8.47 8.97
CA GLY A 205 4.34 9.76 9.65
C GLY A 205 4.36 11.00 8.75
N MET A 206 3.77 10.95 7.55
CA MET A 206 3.77 12.10 6.62
C MET A 206 3.09 13.34 7.19
N GLY A 207 1.95 13.22 7.88
CA GLY A 207 1.31 14.36 8.54
C GLY A 207 2.23 15.04 9.58
N LYS A 208 2.95 14.26 10.37
CA LYS A 208 3.93 14.78 11.35
C LYS A 208 5.15 15.39 10.67
N ARG A 209 5.60 14.87 9.51
CA ARG A 209 6.68 15.49 8.72
C ARG A 209 6.27 16.86 8.20
N VAL A 210 5.04 16.99 7.71
CA VAL A 210 4.49 18.28 7.29
C VAL A 210 4.44 19.26 8.47
N GLU A 211 4.05 18.80 9.66
CA GLU A 211 4.12 19.64 10.87
C GLU A 211 5.55 20.07 11.24
N GLU A 212 6.51 19.15 11.18
CA GLU A 212 7.93 19.43 11.45
C GLU A 212 8.52 20.40 10.43
N LEU A 213 8.11 20.31 9.16
CA LEU A 213 8.47 21.26 8.11
C LEU A 213 8.03 22.69 8.51
N TYR A 214 6.81 22.85 9.02
CA TYR A 214 6.35 24.16 9.50
C TYR A 214 7.21 24.70 10.65
N ASP A 215 7.67 23.84 11.56
CA ASP A 215 8.51 24.27 12.67
C ASP A 215 9.94 24.61 12.25
N LEU A 216 10.47 23.96 11.22
CA LEU A 216 11.76 24.32 10.60
C LEU A 216 11.66 25.70 9.95
N LEU A 217 10.58 25.96 9.20
CA LEU A 217 10.33 27.24 8.53
C LEU A 217 10.10 28.39 9.54
N LYS A 218 9.65 28.11 10.77
CA LYS A 218 9.56 29.10 11.85
C LYS A 218 10.91 29.49 12.48
N LYS A 219 11.91 28.60 12.44
CA LYS A 219 13.20 28.78 13.16
C LYS A 219 14.28 29.45 12.33
N SER A 220 14.16 29.49 11.00
CA SER A 220 15.01 30.35 10.17
C SER A 220 14.65 31.81 10.47
N ASP A 221 15.53 32.51 11.18
CA ASP A 221 15.43 33.89 11.68
C ASP A 221 15.43 34.96 10.56
N THR A 222 14.91 34.61 9.39
CA THR A 222 14.76 35.50 8.24
C THR A 222 13.28 35.59 7.90
N ARG A 223 12.87 36.79 7.49
CA ARG A 223 11.54 37.16 6.98
C ARG A 223 11.15 36.29 5.77
N GLN A 224 10.93 34.98 5.94
CA GLN A 224 10.42 34.14 4.87
C GLN A 224 9.03 34.66 4.54
N SER A 225 8.88 35.11 3.29
CA SER A 225 7.61 35.56 2.78
C SER A 225 6.63 34.40 2.79
N TRP A 226 5.35 34.69 2.93
CA TRP A 226 4.29 33.69 2.76
C TRP A 226 4.45 32.87 1.48
N ASN A 227 4.96 33.51 0.41
CA ASN A 227 5.24 32.85 -0.86
C ASN A 227 6.40 31.84 -0.79
N ASP A 228 7.42 32.10 0.02
CA ASP A 228 8.55 31.17 0.20
C ASP A 228 8.08 29.90 0.91
N MET A 229 7.20 30.04 1.91
CA MET A 229 6.58 28.90 2.58
C MET A 229 5.69 28.09 1.63
N LYS A 230 4.91 28.74 0.76
CA LYS A 230 4.13 28.04 -0.28
C LYS A 230 5.04 27.21 -1.18
N HIS A 231 6.13 27.80 -1.63
CA HIS A 231 7.11 27.11 -2.48
C HIS A 231 7.69 25.88 -1.78
N SER A 232 8.14 26.00 -0.53
CA SER A 232 8.73 24.89 0.21
C SER A 232 7.74 23.73 0.46
N ILE A 233 6.46 24.02 0.74
CA ILE A 233 5.44 22.97 0.92
C ILE A 233 5.13 22.25 -0.39
N ARG A 234 5.09 23.02 -1.49
CA ARG A 234 4.90 22.48 -2.83
C ARG A 234 6.06 21.56 -3.22
N GLU A 235 7.30 22.05 -3.11
CA GLU A 235 8.50 21.25 -3.38
C GLU A 235 8.58 20.00 -2.50
N PHE A 236 8.20 20.11 -1.22
CA PHE A 236 8.17 18.97 -0.31
C PHE A 236 7.20 17.89 -0.81
N SER A 237 5.99 18.28 -1.19
CA SER A 237 4.94 17.37 -1.68
C SER A 237 5.29 16.75 -3.04
N GLU A 238 5.84 17.56 -3.96
CA GLU A 238 6.31 17.11 -5.27
C GLU A 238 7.49 16.13 -5.15
N SER A 239 8.42 16.37 -4.21
CA SER A 239 9.51 15.44 -3.92
C SER A 239 9.00 14.10 -3.39
N ILE A 240 8.00 14.10 -2.50
CA ILE A 240 7.38 12.84 -2.01
C ILE A 240 6.80 12.05 -3.18
N ASP A 241 5.93 12.67 -3.97
CA ASP A 241 5.26 12.00 -5.08
C ASP A 241 6.27 11.45 -6.10
N LYS A 242 7.33 12.22 -6.40
CA LYS A 242 8.42 11.78 -7.27
C LYS A 242 9.16 10.56 -6.70
N ASP A 243 9.53 10.59 -5.42
CA ASP A 243 10.30 9.52 -4.77
C ASP A 243 9.49 8.21 -4.71
N PHE A 244 8.20 8.30 -4.37
CA PHE A 244 7.29 7.14 -4.32
C PHE A 244 7.03 6.55 -5.71
N LYS A 245 6.86 7.39 -6.74
CA LYS A 245 6.74 6.94 -8.15
C LYS A 245 8.04 6.32 -8.66
N THR A 246 9.19 6.87 -8.28
CA THR A 246 10.51 6.34 -8.64
C THR A 246 10.72 4.96 -8.02
N ALA A 247 10.38 4.78 -6.74
CA ALA A 247 10.42 3.49 -6.06
C ALA A 247 9.58 2.42 -6.79
N TYR A 248 8.39 2.80 -7.27
CA TYR A 248 7.55 1.89 -8.05
C TYR A 248 8.22 1.49 -9.37
N LYS A 249 8.77 2.46 -10.11
CA LYS A 249 9.43 2.21 -11.40
C LYS A 249 10.67 1.31 -11.25
N GLU A 250 11.45 1.51 -10.20
CA GLU A 250 12.60 0.66 -9.88
C GLU A 250 12.18 -0.75 -9.50
N MET A 251 11.16 -0.91 -8.66
CA MET A 251 10.57 -2.22 -8.35
C MET A 251 10.12 -2.91 -9.64
N ALA A 252 9.37 -2.22 -10.50
CA ALA A 252 8.91 -2.77 -11.77
C ALA A 252 10.09 -3.19 -12.68
N LYS A 253 11.16 -2.38 -12.74
CA LYS A 253 12.38 -2.70 -13.49
C LYS A 253 13.06 -3.97 -12.95
N GLU A 254 13.16 -4.12 -11.64
CA GLU A 254 13.73 -5.30 -10.99
C GLU A 254 12.89 -6.56 -11.29
N ILE A 255 11.56 -6.47 -11.20
CA ILE A 255 10.67 -7.57 -11.61
C ILE A 255 10.90 -7.93 -13.09
N ALA A 256 10.99 -6.94 -13.98
CA ALA A 256 11.24 -7.19 -15.40
C ALA A 256 12.59 -7.85 -15.69
N GLN A 257 13.61 -7.57 -14.88
CA GLN A 257 14.91 -8.26 -14.96
C GLN A 257 14.77 -9.72 -14.54
N GLN A 258 14.11 -9.99 -13.41
CA GLN A 258 13.90 -11.36 -12.93
C GLN A 258 13.01 -12.19 -13.86
N LEU A 259 12.05 -11.56 -14.55
CA LEU A 259 11.28 -12.20 -15.63
C LEU A 259 12.15 -12.72 -16.77
N LYS A 260 13.29 -12.08 -17.05
CA LYS A 260 14.23 -12.51 -18.10
C LYS A 260 15.26 -13.51 -17.60
N GLU A 261 15.78 -13.29 -16.39
CA GLU A 261 16.97 -14.00 -15.88
C GLU A 261 16.62 -15.27 -15.06
N ALA A 262 15.45 -15.30 -14.39
CA ALA A 262 15.09 -16.35 -13.44
C ALA A 262 13.99 -17.32 -13.95
N ASP A 263 13.74 -17.32 -15.27
CA ASP A 263 12.62 -18.04 -15.93
C ASP A 263 11.26 -17.78 -15.23
N LEU A 264 11.12 -16.60 -14.62
CA LEU A 264 9.92 -16.24 -13.86
C LEU A 264 8.71 -16.06 -14.80
N ASP A 265 8.94 -15.65 -16.06
CA ASP A 265 7.89 -15.56 -17.08
C ASP A 265 7.18 -16.91 -17.33
N LYS A 266 7.94 -18.00 -17.39
CA LYS A 266 7.42 -19.38 -17.51
C LYS A 266 6.70 -19.82 -16.24
N LYS A 267 7.27 -19.53 -15.06
CA LYS A 267 6.65 -19.88 -13.76
C LYS A 267 5.30 -19.18 -13.57
N LEU A 268 5.19 -17.96 -14.08
CA LEU A 268 3.98 -17.15 -14.03
C LEU A 268 3.02 -17.40 -15.19
N ASP A 269 3.36 -18.24 -16.17
CA ASP A 269 2.56 -18.47 -17.39
C ASP A 269 2.15 -17.16 -18.09
N LEU A 270 3.10 -16.23 -18.26
CA LEU A 270 2.82 -14.93 -18.86
C LEU A 270 2.56 -15.05 -20.35
N LYS A 271 1.45 -14.46 -20.79
CA LYS A 271 1.05 -14.41 -22.22
C LYS A 271 1.40 -13.07 -22.82
N GLU A 272 1.84 -13.07 -24.08
CA GLU A 272 2.01 -11.84 -24.89
C GLU A 272 2.83 -10.72 -24.23
N LYS A 273 3.80 -11.08 -23.37
CA LYS A 273 4.61 -10.10 -22.59
C LYS A 273 3.74 -9.13 -21.78
N LYS A 274 2.58 -9.57 -21.29
CA LYS A 274 1.79 -8.85 -20.27
C LYS A 274 2.59 -8.78 -18.98
N PHE A 275 2.74 -7.58 -18.42
CA PHE A 275 3.49 -7.36 -17.19
C PHE A 275 2.65 -7.80 -15.97
N PRO A 276 3.19 -8.61 -15.03
CA PRO A 276 2.42 -9.19 -13.93
C PRO A 276 2.16 -8.23 -12.77
N VAL A 277 2.35 -6.92 -12.97
CA VAL A 277 2.15 -5.87 -11.97
C VAL A 277 1.43 -4.70 -12.64
N ARG A 278 0.35 -4.22 -12.02
CA ARG A 278 -0.45 -3.09 -12.51
C ARG A 278 -0.74 -2.12 -11.38
N ARG A 279 -0.27 -0.87 -11.51
CA ARG A 279 -0.64 0.21 -10.59
C ARG A 279 -2.12 0.53 -10.65
N ILE A 280 -2.67 0.95 -9.52
CA ILE A 280 -4.01 1.51 -9.38
C ILE A 280 -3.92 2.92 -8.83
N ILE A 281 -3.23 3.11 -7.70
CA ILE A 281 -3.02 4.42 -7.05
C ILE A 281 -1.53 4.70 -7.00
N THR A 282 -1.11 5.87 -7.50
CA THR A 282 0.27 6.37 -7.45
C THR A 282 0.27 7.87 -7.28
N ALA A 283 -0.25 8.36 -6.15
CA ALA A 283 -0.33 9.78 -5.87
C ALA A 283 0.07 10.07 -4.42
N GLY A 284 1.11 10.89 -4.24
CA GLY A 284 1.66 11.18 -2.92
C GLY A 284 2.29 9.94 -2.28
N ASP A 285 1.94 9.69 -1.02
CA ASP A 285 2.46 8.62 -0.16
C ASP A 285 1.57 7.37 -0.09
N ASP A 286 0.39 7.39 -0.71
CA ASP A 286 -0.52 6.25 -0.84
C ASP A 286 -0.31 5.55 -2.19
N ILE A 287 0.16 4.31 -2.13
CA ILE A 287 0.43 3.48 -3.30
C ILE A 287 -0.44 2.24 -3.23
N CYS A 288 -1.14 1.96 -4.32
CA CYS A 288 -1.85 0.71 -4.52
C CYS A 288 -1.54 0.12 -5.89
N PHE A 289 -1.19 -1.16 -5.91
CA PHE A 289 -1.01 -1.91 -7.15
C PHE A 289 -1.49 -3.35 -6.98
N VAL A 290 -1.73 -4.01 -8.11
CA VAL A 290 -2.15 -5.41 -8.17
C VAL A 290 -1.08 -6.21 -8.88
N THR A 291 -0.82 -7.42 -8.41
CA THR A 291 0.12 -8.34 -9.05
C THR A 291 -0.52 -9.71 -9.30
N GLU A 292 0.18 -10.56 -10.06
CA GLU A 292 -0.05 -12.01 -9.94
C GLU A 292 0.17 -12.44 -8.49
N GLY A 293 -0.71 -13.30 -7.97
CA GLY A 293 -0.82 -13.58 -6.54
C GLY A 293 0.47 -14.04 -5.86
N ARG A 294 1.31 -14.82 -6.56
CA ARG A 294 2.51 -15.43 -5.99
C ARG A 294 3.66 -14.45 -5.78
N ILE A 295 3.68 -13.33 -6.50
CA ILE A 295 4.77 -12.34 -6.40
C ILE A 295 4.41 -11.13 -5.53
N GLY A 296 3.16 -10.98 -5.09
CA GLY A 296 2.68 -9.76 -4.43
C GLY A 296 3.45 -9.34 -3.18
N ILE A 297 3.79 -10.31 -2.33
CA ILE A 297 4.56 -10.07 -1.09
C ILE A 297 5.99 -9.61 -1.43
N GLU A 298 6.64 -10.25 -2.41
CA GLU A 298 7.98 -9.84 -2.84
C GLU A 298 7.97 -8.49 -3.56
N CYS A 299 6.95 -8.18 -4.36
CA CYS A 299 6.79 -6.84 -4.95
C CYS A 299 6.65 -5.76 -3.87
N ALA A 300 5.88 -6.02 -2.80
CA ALA A 300 5.75 -5.11 -1.67
C ALA A 300 7.08 -4.93 -0.91
N ARG A 301 7.82 -6.01 -0.67
CA ARG A 301 9.18 -5.96 -0.08
C ARG A 301 10.12 -5.09 -0.93
N ILE A 302 10.26 -5.41 -2.21
CA ILE A 302 11.17 -4.71 -3.12
C ILE A 302 10.80 -3.23 -3.18
N TYR A 303 9.50 -2.91 -3.28
CA TYR A 303 9.04 -1.52 -3.26
C TYR A 303 9.51 -0.79 -1.99
N ILE A 304 9.30 -1.38 -0.80
CA ILE A 304 9.72 -0.79 0.47
C ILE A 304 11.24 -0.62 0.51
N GLU A 305 12.02 -1.61 0.07
CA GLU A 305 13.49 -1.53 0.04
C GLU A 305 13.98 -0.41 -0.87
N LYS A 306 13.39 -0.26 -2.06
CA LYS A 306 13.68 0.87 -2.95
C LYS A 306 13.31 2.19 -2.26
N LEU A 307 12.08 2.31 -1.74
CA LEU A 307 11.61 3.54 -1.09
C LEU A 307 12.50 3.97 0.10
N THR A 308 13.02 3.00 0.83
CA THR A 308 13.85 3.20 2.04
C THR A 308 15.35 3.15 1.75
N ALA A 309 15.77 3.26 0.48
CA ALA A 309 17.17 3.32 0.10
C ALA A 309 17.85 4.59 0.65
N ALA A 310 19.14 4.53 0.97
CA ALA A 310 19.82 5.59 1.73
C ALA A 310 19.94 6.91 0.94
N GLU A 311 20.05 6.79 -0.37
CA GLU A 311 20.06 7.87 -1.35
C GLU A 311 18.69 8.53 -1.52
N ARG A 312 17.60 7.86 -1.13
CA ARG A 312 16.24 8.37 -1.29
C ARG A 312 15.85 9.21 -0.07
N LYS A 313 16.10 10.50 -0.20
CA LYS A 313 15.76 11.52 0.80
C LYS A 313 14.97 12.63 0.13
N ASN A 314 13.97 13.13 0.84
CA ASN A 314 13.20 14.27 0.38
C ASN A 314 14.11 15.49 0.17
N SER A 315 13.88 16.25 -0.90
CA SER A 315 14.73 17.39 -1.26
C SER A 315 14.66 18.55 -0.25
N VAL A 316 13.60 18.64 0.55
CA VAL A 316 13.35 19.77 1.46
C VAL A 316 13.75 19.44 2.90
N ASP A 317 13.28 18.32 3.46
CA ASP A 317 13.60 17.96 4.85
C ASP A 317 14.84 17.06 4.99
N HIS A 318 15.38 16.57 3.87
CA HIS A 318 16.53 15.66 3.78
C HIS A 318 16.39 14.37 4.60
N LYS A 319 15.17 13.98 4.94
CA LYS A 319 14.87 12.72 5.65
C LYS A 319 14.49 11.63 4.66
N GLY A 320 14.89 10.41 5.00
CA GLY A 320 14.47 9.20 4.30
C GLY A 320 13.00 8.86 4.59
N TYR A 321 12.52 7.83 3.92
CA TYR A 321 11.16 7.34 4.06
C TYR A 321 11.11 6.03 4.86
N SER A 322 9.92 5.73 5.35
CA SER A 322 9.53 4.41 5.85
C SER A 322 8.07 4.20 5.44
N ALA A 323 7.69 2.94 5.25
CA ALA A 323 6.35 2.60 4.82
C ALA A 323 5.94 1.23 5.32
N CYS A 324 4.65 1.06 5.55
CA CYS A 324 4.05 -0.23 5.84
C CYS A 324 3.29 -0.74 4.62
N ALA A 325 3.22 -2.06 4.47
CA ALA A 325 2.50 -2.72 3.39
C ALA A 325 1.46 -3.71 3.94
N GLY A 326 0.32 -3.77 3.27
CA GLY A 326 -0.67 -4.81 3.43
C GLY A 326 -0.91 -5.51 2.10
N VAL A 327 -0.91 -6.85 2.12
CA VAL A 327 -1.07 -7.69 0.93
C VAL A 327 -2.27 -8.62 1.08
N ALA A 328 -3.32 -8.38 0.31
CA ALA A 328 -4.48 -9.26 0.22
C ALA A 328 -4.36 -10.17 -1.01
N ILE A 329 -4.20 -11.47 -0.80
CA ILE A 329 -4.14 -12.47 -1.86
C ILE A 329 -5.53 -13.06 -2.02
N VAL A 330 -6.16 -12.85 -3.17
CA VAL A 330 -7.57 -13.20 -3.42
C VAL A 330 -7.73 -13.85 -4.77
N HIS A 331 -8.77 -14.67 -4.95
CA HIS A 331 -9.11 -15.18 -6.26
C HIS A 331 -9.46 -14.02 -7.22
N GLN A 332 -9.08 -14.08 -8.50
CA GLN A 332 -9.28 -13.00 -9.48
C GLN A 332 -10.74 -12.52 -9.67
N LYS A 333 -11.72 -13.36 -9.26
CA LYS A 333 -13.16 -13.03 -9.27
C LYS A 333 -13.67 -12.42 -7.96
N TYR A 334 -12.83 -12.35 -6.94
CA TYR A 334 -13.19 -11.78 -5.65
C TYR A 334 -13.45 -10.26 -5.82
N PRO A 335 -14.47 -9.69 -5.15
CA PRO A 335 -14.77 -8.27 -5.26
C PRO A 335 -13.54 -7.41 -4.91
N PHE A 336 -13.07 -6.63 -5.89
CA PHE A 336 -11.82 -5.92 -5.75
C PHE A 336 -11.82 -4.88 -4.62
N TYR A 337 -12.94 -4.18 -4.40
CA TYR A 337 -13.05 -3.22 -3.30
C TYR A 337 -12.79 -3.89 -1.94
N LYS A 338 -13.30 -5.12 -1.72
CA LYS A 338 -13.06 -5.88 -0.49
C LYS A 338 -11.61 -6.31 -0.35
N ALA A 339 -10.97 -6.65 -1.47
CA ALA A 339 -9.55 -7.01 -1.45
C ALA A 339 -8.69 -5.80 -1.09
N TYR A 340 -9.05 -4.62 -1.58
CA TYR A 340 -8.41 -3.37 -1.21
C TYR A 340 -8.64 -3.03 0.27
N GLU A 341 -9.88 -3.08 0.77
CA GLU A 341 -10.19 -2.84 2.19
C GLU A 341 -9.39 -3.78 3.10
N LEU A 342 -9.28 -5.06 2.70
CA LEU A 342 -8.43 -6.03 3.40
C LEU A 342 -6.95 -5.64 3.36
N ALA A 343 -6.41 -5.23 2.21
CA ALA A 343 -5.04 -4.75 2.09
C ALA A 343 -4.78 -3.50 2.95
N GLU A 344 -5.74 -2.58 3.04
CA GLU A 344 -5.67 -1.41 3.92
C GLU A 344 -5.69 -1.80 5.41
N MET A 345 -6.60 -2.70 5.82
CA MET A 345 -6.63 -3.22 7.19
C MET A 345 -5.30 -3.88 7.59
N LEU A 346 -4.70 -4.66 6.67
CA LEU A 346 -3.40 -5.30 6.87
C LEU A 346 -2.27 -4.27 6.99
N CYS A 347 -2.26 -3.24 6.13
CA CYS A 347 -1.28 -2.15 6.20
C CYS A 347 -1.40 -1.38 7.54
N SER A 348 -2.64 -1.06 7.95
CA SER A 348 -2.93 -0.45 9.24
C SER A 348 -2.44 -1.32 10.41
N ASN A 349 -2.60 -2.63 10.33
CA ASN A 349 -2.06 -3.55 11.34
C ASN A 349 -0.53 -3.56 11.37
N ALA A 350 0.14 -3.53 10.21
CA ALA A 350 1.59 -3.39 10.12
C ALA A 350 2.08 -2.06 10.73
N LYS A 351 1.35 -0.95 10.51
CA LYS A 351 1.64 0.35 11.14
C LYS A 351 1.49 0.31 12.65
N LYS A 352 0.39 -0.27 13.16
CA LYS A 352 0.16 -0.45 14.61
C LYS A 352 1.30 -1.25 15.24
N TYR A 353 1.76 -2.31 14.58
CA TYR A 353 2.92 -3.07 15.02
C TYR A 353 4.20 -2.22 15.03
N GLY A 354 4.47 -1.44 13.98
CA GLY A 354 5.60 -0.51 13.93
C GLY A 354 5.60 0.50 15.08
N ALA A 355 4.44 1.09 15.39
CA ALA A 355 4.28 2.02 16.50
C ALA A 355 4.46 1.37 17.89
N GLN A 356 4.11 0.08 18.04
CA GLN A 356 4.34 -0.67 19.28
C GLN A 356 5.82 -0.96 19.54
N ILE A 357 6.59 -1.27 18.49
CA ILE A 357 8.00 -1.61 18.62
C ILE A 357 8.92 -0.38 18.63
N SER A 358 8.46 0.75 18.08
CA SER A 358 9.14 2.05 18.13
C SER A 358 8.18 3.15 18.64
N PRO A 359 7.86 3.16 19.95
CA PRO A 359 6.94 4.14 20.52
C PRO A 359 7.53 5.57 20.53
N ALA A 360 8.85 5.71 20.57
CA ALA A 360 9.53 7.01 20.63
C ALA A 360 9.28 7.88 19.39
N ASP A 361 9.17 7.27 18.21
CA ASP A 361 8.88 7.97 16.95
C ASP A 361 7.55 7.57 16.31
N ASN A 362 6.72 6.81 17.04
CA ASN A 362 5.44 6.29 16.57
C ASN A 362 5.56 5.45 15.29
N GLY A 363 6.59 4.60 15.22
CA GLY A 363 6.81 3.65 14.11
C GLY A 363 7.42 4.26 12.85
N ARG A 364 7.90 5.52 12.90
CA ARG A 364 8.48 6.22 11.73
C ARG A 364 9.82 5.66 11.29
N SER A 365 10.50 4.89 12.14
CA SER A 365 11.73 4.18 11.79
C SER A 365 11.48 2.75 11.32
N VAL A 366 10.23 2.28 11.27
CA VAL A 366 9.91 0.88 10.98
C VAL A 366 9.13 0.78 9.68
N SER A 367 9.57 -0.14 8.82
CA SER A 367 8.84 -0.59 7.64
C SER A 367 8.50 -2.06 7.80
N ALA A 368 7.20 -2.37 7.76
CA ALA A 368 6.68 -3.69 8.05
C ALA A 368 5.62 -4.12 7.04
N ILE A 369 5.44 -5.42 6.88
CA ILE A 369 4.49 -6.03 5.94
C ILE A 369 3.58 -7.01 6.66
N ASP A 370 2.32 -7.02 6.26
CA ASP A 370 1.32 -7.98 6.70
C ASP A 370 0.53 -8.50 5.49
N TRP A 371 -0.03 -9.70 5.61
CA TRP A 371 -0.76 -10.32 4.52
C TRP A 371 -1.90 -11.23 4.99
N HIS A 372 -2.82 -11.50 4.08
CA HIS A 372 -3.84 -12.53 4.24
C HIS A 372 -4.22 -13.15 2.90
N ILE A 373 -4.54 -14.43 2.91
CA ILE A 373 -5.10 -15.15 1.75
C ILE A 373 -6.58 -15.35 2.00
N GLU A 374 -7.42 -14.70 1.19
CA GLU A 374 -8.87 -14.79 1.29
C GLU A 374 -9.42 -15.86 0.34
N PHE A 375 -10.14 -16.83 0.91
CA PHE A 375 -10.75 -17.95 0.18
C PHE A 375 -12.27 -17.79 -0.01
N GLY A 376 -12.85 -16.65 0.40
CA GLY A 376 -14.26 -16.30 0.22
C GLY A 376 -15.06 -16.24 1.54
N GLU A 377 -14.42 -16.26 2.70
CA GLU A 377 -15.07 -16.03 3.98
C GLU A 377 -15.33 -14.52 4.15
N LEU A 378 -16.61 -14.13 4.15
CA LEU A 378 -16.97 -12.73 4.38
C LEU A 378 -16.89 -12.43 5.88
N LYS A 379 -15.79 -11.79 6.29
CA LYS A 379 -15.61 -11.20 7.63
C LYS A 379 -15.28 -9.72 7.49
N ASP A 380 -15.80 -8.91 8.40
CA ASP A 380 -15.75 -7.46 8.26
C ASP A 380 -14.52 -6.85 8.97
N THR A 381 -13.86 -7.60 9.86
CA THR A 381 -12.69 -7.12 10.61
C THR A 381 -11.51 -8.09 10.57
N LEU A 382 -10.29 -7.54 10.62
CA LEU A 382 -9.08 -8.34 10.68
C LEU A 382 -9.01 -9.20 11.96
N GLU A 383 -9.55 -8.70 13.07
CA GLU A 383 -9.63 -9.43 14.33
C GLU A 383 -10.49 -10.68 14.21
N GLU A 384 -11.63 -10.62 13.52
CA GLU A 384 -12.50 -11.77 13.26
C GLU A 384 -11.85 -12.79 12.35
N ILE A 385 -11.16 -12.33 11.30
CA ILE A 385 -10.35 -13.20 10.43
C ILE A 385 -9.34 -13.95 11.29
N ARG A 386 -8.60 -13.23 12.14
CA ARG A 386 -7.53 -13.81 12.96
C ARG A 386 -8.02 -14.65 14.14
N ARG A 387 -9.31 -14.64 14.50
CA ARG A 387 -9.85 -15.60 15.49
C ARG A 387 -9.71 -17.05 15.03
N SER A 388 -9.77 -17.31 13.72
CA SER A 388 -9.58 -18.67 13.18
C SER A 388 -8.14 -19.17 13.25
N TYR A 389 -7.20 -18.30 13.63
CA TYR A 389 -5.78 -18.62 13.78
C TYR A 389 -5.40 -18.98 15.23
N ALA A 390 -6.35 -19.04 16.14
CA ALA A 390 -6.12 -19.59 17.48
C ALA A 390 -5.94 -21.11 17.41
N THR A 391 -4.94 -21.63 18.11
CA THR A 391 -4.74 -23.07 18.27
C THR A 391 -5.59 -23.60 19.43
N VAL A 392 -5.74 -24.93 19.50
CA VAL A 392 -6.48 -25.61 20.58
C VAL A 392 -5.86 -25.33 21.96
N ASP A 393 -4.54 -25.16 22.04
CA ASP A 393 -3.81 -24.83 23.26
C ASP A 393 -3.71 -23.32 23.55
N HIS A 394 -4.57 -22.49 22.92
CA HIS A 394 -4.68 -21.04 23.10
C HIS A 394 -3.46 -20.21 22.63
N ASN A 395 -2.57 -20.80 21.84
CA ASN A 395 -1.52 -20.12 21.10
C ASN A 395 -2.06 -19.53 19.77
N ARG A 396 -1.15 -18.96 18.96
CA ARG A 396 -1.45 -18.31 17.68
C ARG A 396 -0.68 -18.96 16.54
N LEU A 397 -1.31 -19.02 15.38
CA LEU A 397 -0.69 -19.57 14.17
C LEU A 397 0.10 -18.50 13.41
N GLU A 398 -0.49 -17.34 13.19
CA GLU A 398 0.13 -16.25 12.44
C GLU A 398 1.28 -15.62 13.22
N LEU A 399 2.43 -15.37 12.59
CA LEU A 399 3.51 -14.59 13.21
C LEU A 399 3.53 -13.17 12.69
N ARG A 400 3.14 -12.92 11.43
CA ARG A 400 3.02 -11.59 10.82
C ARG A 400 2.28 -10.55 11.70
N PRO A 401 2.63 -9.24 11.61
CA PRO A 401 3.48 -8.59 10.60
C PRO A 401 4.98 -8.91 10.71
N TYR A 402 5.70 -8.79 9.59
CA TYR A 402 7.17 -8.93 9.51
C TYR A 402 7.85 -7.59 9.23
N ILE A 403 9.05 -7.40 9.77
CA ILE A 403 9.89 -6.21 9.59
C ILE A 403 10.72 -6.38 8.32
N ILE A 404 10.61 -5.42 7.40
CA ILE A 404 11.47 -5.32 6.20
C ILE A 404 12.68 -4.45 6.50
N LYS A 405 12.46 -3.28 7.12
CA LYS A 405 13.52 -2.34 7.48
C LYS A 405 13.20 -1.66 8.79
N ALA A 406 14.19 -1.50 9.65
CA ALA A 406 14.06 -0.77 10.90
C ALA A 406 15.41 -0.13 11.28
N SER A 407 15.44 0.70 12.32
CA SER A 407 16.70 1.16 12.93
C SER A 407 17.57 -0.01 13.39
N GLU A 408 18.89 0.16 13.39
CA GLU A 408 19.84 -0.88 13.82
C GLU A 408 19.56 -1.40 15.23
N GLU A 409 19.11 -0.53 16.15
CA GLU A 409 18.71 -0.93 17.51
C GLU A 409 17.63 -2.02 17.50
N ILE A 410 16.56 -1.83 16.72
CA ILE A 410 15.47 -2.80 16.56
C ILE A 410 15.95 -4.06 15.83
N LEU A 411 16.77 -3.91 14.79
CA LEU A 411 17.27 -5.06 14.03
C LEU A 411 18.26 -5.91 14.83
N ASN A 412 19.01 -5.33 15.77
CA ASN A 412 19.97 -6.05 16.60
C ASN A 412 19.35 -6.65 17.87
N ASP A 413 18.15 -6.23 18.25
CA ASP A 413 17.41 -6.83 19.36
C ASP A 413 16.89 -8.24 18.97
N ARG A 414 17.37 -9.24 19.71
CA ARG A 414 17.01 -10.66 19.54
C ARG A 414 15.51 -10.90 19.64
N LYS A 415 14.77 -10.06 20.37
CA LYS A 415 13.31 -10.13 20.48
C LYS A 415 12.60 -10.05 19.13
N PHE A 416 13.19 -9.35 18.16
CA PHE A 416 12.62 -9.16 16.83
C PHE A 416 13.24 -10.07 15.76
N ALA A 417 14.20 -10.93 16.12
CA ALA A 417 14.86 -11.80 15.16
C ALA A 417 13.86 -12.63 14.35
N ALA A 418 12.91 -13.30 15.00
CA ALA A 418 11.86 -14.09 14.34
C ALA A 418 10.95 -13.25 13.41
N LYS A 419 10.83 -11.95 13.66
CA LYS A 419 9.96 -11.02 12.96
C LYS A 419 10.62 -10.40 11.72
N LYS A 420 11.89 -10.66 11.44
CA LYS A 420 12.55 -10.18 10.21
C LYS A 420 12.00 -10.92 8.99
N TYR A 421 11.68 -10.18 7.93
CA TYR A 421 11.19 -10.75 6.68
C TYR A 421 12.17 -11.75 6.07
N GLU A 422 13.48 -11.49 6.17
CA GLU A 422 14.53 -12.41 5.71
C GLU A 422 14.40 -13.82 6.32
N ASN A 423 13.99 -13.91 7.60
CA ASN A 423 13.83 -15.19 8.27
C ASN A 423 12.59 -15.93 7.74
N PHE A 424 11.48 -15.23 7.53
CA PHE A 424 10.34 -15.80 6.80
C PHE A 424 10.74 -16.31 5.41
N LYS A 425 11.52 -15.53 4.65
CA LYS A 425 12.00 -15.89 3.31
C LYS A 425 12.88 -17.15 3.31
N LYS A 426 13.76 -17.32 4.31
CA LYS A 426 14.57 -18.53 4.50
C LYS A 426 13.68 -19.75 4.80
N ILE A 427 12.73 -19.61 5.73
CA ILE A 427 11.83 -20.71 6.13
C ILE A 427 10.97 -21.16 4.95
N ILE A 428 10.34 -20.24 4.21
CA ILE A 428 9.49 -20.61 3.07
C ILE A 428 10.29 -21.23 1.92
N LYS A 429 11.48 -20.70 1.59
CA LYS A 429 12.38 -21.32 0.59
C LYS A 429 12.73 -22.76 1.00
N ARG A 430 12.99 -22.99 2.29
CA ARG A 430 13.29 -24.32 2.83
C ARG A 430 12.08 -25.25 2.77
N ILE A 431 10.90 -24.80 3.16
CA ILE A 431 9.66 -25.58 3.09
C ILE A 431 9.32 -25.96 1.64
N GLN A 432 9.43 -25.02 0.69
CA GLN A 432 9.19 -25.28 -0.73
C GLN A 432 10.20 -26.29 -1.29
N LYS A 433 11.49 -26.15 -0.95
CA LYS A 433 12.53 -27.13 -1.34
C LYS A 433 12.24 -28.51 -0.75
N ASN A 434 11.93 -28.57 0.54
CA ASN A 434 11.66 -29.80 1.27
C ASN A 434 10.29 -30.41 0.95
N GLY A 435 9.34 -29.67 0.36
CA GLY A 435 8.07 -30.20 -0.12
C GLY A 435 8.27 -31.30 -1.16
N SER A 436 9.31 -31.18 -2.00
CA SER A 436 9.76 -32.23 -2.91
C SER A 436 10.32 -33.47 -2.20
N THR A 437 10.87 -33.30 -0.99
CA THR A 437 11.51 -34.36 -0.19
C THR A 437 10.52 -35.08 0.73
N TYR A 438 9.60 -34.35 1.37
CA TYR A 438 8.64 -34.89 2.33
C TYR A 438 7.30 -35.30 1.70
N GLY A 439 6.98 -34.74 0.53
CA GLY A 439 5.69 -34.86 -0.12
C GLY A 439 4.62 -33.96 0.52
N ASN A 440 3.72 -33.44 -0.32
CA ASN A 440 2.68 -32.48 0.07
C ASN A 440 1.76 -32.97 1.20
N GLY A 441 1.56 -34.29 1.31
CA GLY A 441 0.76 -34.89 2.38
C GLY A 441 1.32 -34.62 3.77
N LYS A 442 2.65 -34.68 3.94
CA LYS A 442 3.29 -34.42 5.23
C LYS A 442 3.24 -32.94 5.62
N ILE A 443 3.40 -32.03 4.65
CA ILE A 443 3.26 -30.58 4.91
C ILE A 443 1.82 -30.23 5.29
N LYS A 444 0.82 -30.82 4.62
CA LYS A 444 -0.59 -30.66 5.00
C LYS A 444 -0.88 -31.23 6.40
N GLY A 445 -0.28 -32.37 6.74
CA GLY A 445 -0.37 -32.93 8.09
C GLY A 445 0.28 -32.03 9.14
N LEU A 446 1.42 -31.41 8.83
CA LEU A 446 2.08 -30.43 9.70
C LEU A 446 1.18 -29.20 9.93
N ARG A 447 0.48 -28.70 8.90
CA ARG A 447 -0.51 -27.63 9.06
C ARG A 447 -1.62 -28.02 10.06
N ALA A 448 -2.09 -29.26 10.00
CA ALA A 448 -3.08 -29.76 10.97
C ALA A 448 -2.50 -29.88 12.38
N ALA A 449 -1.26 -30.36 12.52
CA ALA A 449 -0.58 -30.44 13.82
C ALA A 449 -0.37 -29.06 14.46
N LEU A 450 -0.03 -28.04 13.66
CA LEU A 450 0.09 -26.65 14.12
C LEU A 450 -1.20 -26.13 14.73
N LYS A 451 -2.36 -26.43 14.12
CA LYS A 451 -3.67 -26.04 14.67
C LYS A 451 -3.96 -26.67 16.04
N GLN A 452 -3.39 -27.84 16.32
CA GLN A 452 -3.55 -28.52 17.62
C GLN A 452 -2.64 -27.93 18.70
N GLY A 453 -1.57 -27.22 18.33
CA GLY A 453 -0.68 -26.54 19.25
C GLY A 453 0.77 -27.06 19.28
N GLU A 454 1.53 -26.57 20.26
CA GLU A 454 2.98 -26.72 20.31
C GLU A 454 3.42 -28.19 20.48
N LYS A 455 2.83 -28.89 21.46
CA LYS A 455 3.17 -30.31 21.74
C LYS A 455 2.84 -31.23 20.57
N ALA A 456 1.67 -31.04 19.95
CA ALA A 456 1.24 -31.83 18.80
C ALA A 456 2.18 -31.61 17.60
N THR A 457 2.60 -30.37 17.38
CA THR A 457 3.57 -30.01 16.34
C THR A 457 4.93 -30.67 16.57
N SER A 458 5.46 -30.58 17.79
CA SER A 458 6.74 -31.20 18.15
C SER A 458 6.71 -32.72 17.92
N ASN A 459 5.66 -33.40 18.39
CA ASN A 459 5.49 -34.83 18.17
C ASN A 459 5.38 -35.18 16.68
N TYR A 460 4.67 -34.37 15.89
CA TYR A 460 4.53 -34.59 14.45
C TYR A 460 5.86 -34.47 13.71
N LEU A 461 6.67 -33.46 14.04
CA LEU A 461 7.99 -33.24 13.44
C LEU A 461 8.95 -34.38 13.74
N ILE A 462 9.00 -34.84 15.01
CA ILE A 462 9.84 -35.99 15.41
C ILE A 462 9.39 -37.27 14.70
N PHE A 463 8.08 -37.57 14.74
CA PHE A 463 7.52 -38.79 14.14
C PHE A 463 7.80 -38.87 12.64
N ASN A 464 7.66 -37.75 11.92
CA ASN A 464 7.88 -37.69 10.48
C ASN A 464 9.34 -37.38 10.07
N ARG A 465 10.24 -37.19 11.05
CA ARG A 465 11.65 -36.80 10.87
C ARG A 465 11.81 -35.50 10.04
N MET A 466 11.05 -34.48 10.39
CA MET A 466 10.98 -33.17 9.73
C MET A 466 11.59 -32.05 10.58
N GLU A 467 12.38 -32.39 11.60
CA GLU A 467 13.00 -31.43 12.53
C GLU A 467 14.02 -30.50 11.85
N ASP A 468 14.52 -30.88 10.68
CA ASP A 468 15.43 -30.06 9.88
C ASP A 468 14.78 -28.75 9.40
N ILE A 469 13.44 -28.69 9.29
CA ILE A 469 12.70 -27.46 8.94
C ILE A 469 12.92 -26.39 10.02
N LEU A 470 13.17 -26.79 11.27
CA LEU A 470 13.39 -25.89 12.40
C LEU A 470 14.81 -25.31 12.45
N ILE A 471 15.71 -25.70 11.54
CA ILE A 471 17.10 -25.21 11.54
C ILE A 471 17.15 -23.68 11.38
N GLU A 472 16.29 -23.13 10.53
CA GLU A 472 16.20 -21.67 10.32
C GLU A 472 15.58 -20.93 11.51
N ASN A 473 14.99 -21.65 12.47
CA ASN A 473 14.33 -21.11 13.66
C ASN A 473 15.27 -21.00 14.86
N ARG A 474 16.59 -21.12 14.65
CA ARG A 474 17.59 -20.94 15.71
C ARG A 474 17.84 -19.46 15.95
N LEU A 475 17.10 -18.88 16.89
CA LEU A 475 17.20 -17.48 17.28
C LEU A 475 18.52 -17.12 17.99
N ASP A 476 19.29 -18.13 18.41
CA ASP A 476 20.54 -18.00 19.16
C ASP A 476 21.83 -18.12 18.30
N ALA A 477 21.71 -18.41 17.00
CA ALA A 477 22.87 -18.65 16.14
C ALA A 477 22.89 -17.67 14.97
N ASP A 478 23.95 -16.85 14.89
CA ASP A 478 24.13 -15.86 13.82
C ASP A 478 24.23 -16.50 12.42
N ARG A 479 24.62 -17.79 12.34
CA ARG A 479 24.59 -18.61 11.12
C ARG A 479 24.39 -20.09 11.45
N VAL A 480 23.66 -20.81 10.59
CA VAL A 480 23.67 -22.28 10.54
C VAL A 480 25.06 -22.71 10.07
N THR A 481 25.79 -23.47 10.89
CA THR A 481 27.15 -23.93 10.54
C THR A 481 27.12 -25.28 9.81
N ASP A 482 28.16 -25.59 9.04
CA ASP A 482 28.30 -26.91 8.40
C ASP A 482 28.34 -28.05 9.44
N GLU A 483 28.86 -27.79 10.64
CA GLU A 483 28.79 -28.73 11.79
C GLU A 483 27.36 -29.00 12.27
N ASP A 484 26.45 -28.02 12.18
CA ASP A 484 25.05 -28.20 12.54
C ASP A 484 24.28 -29.00 11.48
N LEU A 485 24.64 -28.84 10.21
CA LEU A 485 24.12 -29.68 9.12
C LEU A 485 24.64 -31.12 9.24
N LEU A 486 25.90 -31.31 9.66
CA LEU A 486 26.48 -32.62 9.94
C LEU A 486 25.75 -33.34 11.09
N LYS A 487 25.24 -32.62 12.10
CA LYS A 487 24.45 -33.23 13.20
C LYS A 487 23.17 -33.92 12.72
N LEU A 488 22.55 -33.46 11.63
CA LEU A 488 21.40 -34.13 11.00
C LEU A 488 21.72 -35.58 10.58
N PHE A 489 22.96 -35.82 10.13
CA PHE A 489 23.42 -37.14 9.69
C PHE A 489 23.93 -38.02 10.84
N THR A 490 24.05 -37.45 12.05
CA THR A 490 24.47 -38.18 13.27
C THR A 490 23.32 -38.67 14.15
N GLY A 491 22.07 -38.37 13.78
CA GLY A 491 20.89 -38.73 14.57
C GLY A 491 20.71 -37.92 15.86
N LYS A 492 21.45 -36.81 16.04
CA LYS A 492 21.28 -35.89 17.17
C LYS A 492 20.20 -34.85 16.83
N PRO A 493 19.22 -34.60 17.71
CA PRO A 493 18.14 -33.66 17.44
C PRO A 493 18.68 -32.24 17.27
N VAL A 494 18.25 -31.58 16.20
CA VAL A 494 18.52 -30.16 15.99
C VAL A 494 17.54 -29.38 16.88
N LYS A 495 18.06 -28.70 17.91
CA LYS A 495 17.28 -27.74 18.70
C LYS A 495 16.84 -26.57 17.81
N GLY A 496 15.56 -26.50 17.50
CA GLY A 496 14.88 -25.34 16.93
C GLY A 496 13.46 -25.31 17.49
N GLU A 497 12.85 -24.14 17.56
CA GLU A 497 11.50 -23.98 18.11
C GLU A 497 10.47 -23.89 16.97
N ALA A 498 9.28 -24.45 17.17
CA ALA A 498 8.16 -24.30 16.24
C ALA A 498 7.25 -23.12 16.62
N PHE A 499 7.34 -22.67 17.88
CA PHE A 499 6.55 -21.61 18.48
C PHE A 499 7.45 -20.69 19.31
N ILE A 500 7.21 -19.39 19.25
CA ILE A 500 7.95 -18.38 20.02
C ILE A 500 7.00 -17.48 20.79
N THR A 501 7.32 -17.13 22.03
CA THR A 501 6.56 -16.13 22.80
C THR A 501 6.72 -14.73 22.20
N GLN A 502 5.61 -14.03 21.98
CA GLN A 502 5.58 -12.66 21.44
C GLN A 502 5.23 -11.63 22.50
N MET A 503 5.26 -10.35 22.12
CA MET A 503 4.97 -9.21 22.99
C MET A 503 3.58 -9.26 23.64
N ASP A 504 2.63 -9.96 23.02
CA ASP A 504 1.27 -10.14 23.53
C ASP A 504 1.18 -11.24 24.62
N GLY A 505 2.31 -11.86 24.97
CA GLY A 505 2.41 -12.93 25.96
C GLY A 505 1.97 -14.31 25.45
N LYS A 506 1.55 -14.42 24.18
CA LYS A 506 1.16 -15.71 23.57
C LYS A 506 2.32 -16.28 22.76
N LYS A 507 2.29 -17.59 22.52
CA LYS A 507 3.20 -18.20 21.55
C LYS A 507 2.63 -18.15 20.15
N HIS A 508 3.46 -17.83 19.18
CA HIS A 508 3.12 -17.76 17.76
C HIS A 508 3.94 -18.78 16.97
N SER A 509 3.35 -19.42 15.96
CA SER A 509 4.08 -20.38 15.13
C SER A 509 5.12 -19.69 14.25
N LEU A 510 6.33 -20.24 14.21
CA LEU A 510 7.38 -19.81 13.27
C LEU A 510 7.22 -20.37 11.85
N LEU A 511 6.36 -21.38 11.68
CA LEU A 511 6.24 -22.13 10.42
C LEU A 511 4.93 -21.87 9.66
N TYR A 512 3.87 -21.52 10.38
CA TYR A 512 2.53 -21.51 9.80
C TYR A 512 2.39 -20.53 8.63
N ASP A 513 2.95 -19.32 8.75
CA ASP A 513 2.90 -18.31 7.69
C ASP A 513 3.54 -18.82 6.39
N SER A 514 4.66 -19.55 6.49
CA SER A 514 5.33 -20.15 5.33
C SER A 514 4.58 -21.35 4.75
N ILE A 515 3.92 -22.15 5.60
CA ILE A 515 3.09 -23.29 5.16
C ILE A 515 1.81 -22.79 4.47
N GLU A 516 1.19 -21.72 4.99
CA GLU A 516 -0.01 -21.11 4.43
C GLU A 516 0.26 -20.54 3.02
N LEU A 517 1.44 -19.95 2.82
CA LEU A 517 1.85 -19.34 1.55
C LEU A 517 2.56 -20.29 0.59
N MET A 518 2.81 -21.55 0.94
CA MET A 518 3.68 -22.45 0.17
C MET A 518 3.31 -22.53 -1.32
N ASP A 519 2.01 -22.54 -1.64
CA ASP A 519 1.49 -22.62 -3.01
C ASP A 519 1.20 -21.24 -3.64
N SER A 520 1.23 -20.16 -2.84
CA SER A 520 0.85 -18.79 -3.22
C SER A 520 1.99 -17.80 -3.06
N TYR A 521 3.24 -18.27 -3.12
CA TYR A 521 4.44 -17.44 -2.98
C TYR A 521 5.56 -17.92 -3.91
N LEU A 522 6.17 -16.98 -4.63
CA LEU A 522 7.38 -17.17 -5.40
C LEU A 522 8.44 -16.20 -4.89
N ALA A 523 9.51 -16.75 -4.32
CA ALA A 523 10.63 -15.94 -3.89
C ALA A 523 11.30 -15.29 -5.10
N LEU A 524 11.56 -13.99 -4.98
CA LEU A 524 12.37 -13.23 -5.93
C LEU A 524 13.79 -13.13 -5.37
N GLU A 525 14.79 -13.24 -6.24
CA GLU A 525 16.18 -13.11 -5.79
C GLU A 525 16.48 -11.65 -5.45
N GLU A 526 17.41 -11.42 -4.52
CA GLU A 526 17.88 -10.07 -4.23
C GLU A 526 18.69 -9.59 -5.43
N GLY A 527 18.31 -8.44 -5.99
CA GLY A 527 19.06 -7.83 -7.09
C GLY A 527 20.51 -7.65 -6.66
N VAL A 528 21.42 -8.43 -7.24
CA VAL A 528 22.84 -8.14 -7.18
C VAL A 528 22.98 -6.77 -7.82
N ALA A 529 23.37 -5.76 -7.03
CA ALA A 529 23.81 -4.48 -7.55
C ALA A 529 25.04 -4.77 -8.43
N ARG A 530 24.80 -5.02 -9.72
CA ARG A 530 25.83 -4.93 -10.73
C ARG A 530 25.93 -3.45 -11.04
N GLU A 531 26.99 -2.84 -10.51
CA GLU A 531 27.49 -1.57 -10.99
C GLU A 531 27.76 -1.75 -12.49
N ASP A 532 26.90 -1.16 -13.33
CA ASP A 532 27.19 -0.94 -14.75
C ASP A 532 28.01 0.35 -14.92
#